data_AF-W8CXA8-F1
#
_entry.id   AF-W8CXA8-F1
#
_cell.length_a   1.000
_cell.length_b   1.000
_cell.length_c   1.000
_cell.angle_alpha   90.00
_cell.angle_beta   90.00
_cell.angle_gamma   90.00
#
_symmetry.space_group_name_H-M   'P 1'
#
loop_
_entity.id
_entity.type
_entity.pdbx_description
1 polymer ?
#
loop_
_entity_poly.entity_id
_entity_poly.type
_entity_poly.pdbx_seq_one_letter_code
_entity_poly.pdbx_strand_id
1 'polypeptide(L)'
;AQGSHWKQRRKFLPDDIGQSPIVSMPGGDKVDLEAFSEFTKIITPAITRVVDLAKKLPMFSELPCEDQIILLKGCCMEIMSLRAAVRYDPESDT
;
A
#
# COMPACT_ATOMS: atom_id res chain seq x y z
N ALA A 1 -5.57 11.81 18.38
CA ALA A 1 -5.88 11.18 17.07
C ALA A 1 -5.84 12.27 15.99
N GLN A 2 -4.84 12.29 15.11
CA GLN A 2 -4.71 13.27 14.03
C GLN A 2 -5.63 12.93 12.83
N GLY A 3 -6.93 12.79 13.08
CA GLY A 3 -7.91 12.40 12.07
C GLY A 3 -8.37 13.60 11.25
N SER A 4 -7.67 13.91 10.13
CA SER A 4 -8.20 14.66 8.96
C SER A 4 -7.10 15.21 8.03
N HIS A 5 -5.86 15.37 8.49
CA HIS A 5 -4.80 16.01 7.67
C HIS A 5 -4.47 15.26 6.37
N TRP A 6 -4.66 13.94 6.31
CA TRP A 6 -4.45 13.19 5.08
C TRP A 6 -5.49 13.53 4.00
N LYS A 7 -6.74 13.86 4.37
CA LYS A 7 -7.81 14.24 3.43
C LYS A 7 -7.48 15.55 2.71
N GLN A 8 -6.86 16.51 3.40
CA GLN A 8 -6.45 17.79 2.82
C GLN A 8 -5.22 17.66 1.91
N ARG A 9 -4.42 16.59 2.10
CA ARG A 9 -3.14 16.38 1.41
C ARG A 9 -3.22 15.37 0.27
N ARG A 10 -4.28 14.56 0.22
CA ARG A 10 -4.47 13.56 -0.83
C ARG A 10 -4.74 14.23 -2.17
N LYS A 11 -4.25 13.63 -3.23
CA LYS A 11 -4.61 13.96 -4.61
C LYS A 11 -5.30 12.74 -5.18
N PHE A 12 -6.41 12.95 -5.87
CA PHE A 12 -7.08 11.88 -6.59
C PHE A 12 -6.23 11.45 -7.78
N LEU A 13 -6.25 10.17 -8.08
CA LEU A 13 -5.71 9.67 -9.34
C LEU A 13 -6.59 10.24 -10.48
N PRO A 14 -6.01 10.78 -11.57
CA PRO A 14 -6.78 11.24 -12.71
C PRO A 14 -7.73 10.17 -13.25
N ASP A 15 -8.95 10.56 -13.62
CA ASP A 15 -10.01 9.63 -14.02
C ASP A 15 -9.64 8.81 -15.27
N ASP A 16 -8.78 9.34 -16.15
CA ASP A 16 -8.31 8.69 -17.37
C ASP A 16 -7.37 7.50 -17.12
N ILE A 17 -6.72 7.46 -15.96
CA ILE A 17 -5.80 6.39 -15.57
C ILE A 17 -6.58 5.20 -15.00
N GLY A 18 -6.30 3.99 -15.49
CA GLY A 18 -6.96 2.76 -15.01
C GLY A 18 -8.18 2.36 -15.83
N GLN A 19 -8.53 3.11 -16.88
CA GLN A 19 -9.66 2.81 -17.76
C GLN A 19 -9.29 1.87 -18.93
N SER A 20 -8.00 1.66 -19.21
CA SER A 20 -7.53 0.95 -20.41
C SER A 20 -6.63 -0.23 -20.05
N PRO A 21 -7.17 -1.33 -19.52
CA PRO A 21 -6.34 -2.46 -19.13
C PRO A 21 -5.95 -3.29 -20.36
N ILE A 22 -4.63 -3.42 -20.58
CA ILE A 22 -4.04 -3.94 -21.84
C ILE A 22 -3.40 -5.31 -21.65
N VAL A 23 -2.92 -5.62 -20.44
CA VAL A 23 -2.15 -6.84 -20.16
C VAL A 23 -3.04 -7.89 -19.52
N SER A 24 -3.36 -8.96 -20.24
CA SER A 24 -4.11 -10.09 -19.70
C SER A 24 -3.28 -10.91 -18.72
N MET A 25 -3.80 -11.14 -17.52
CA MET A 25 -3.23 -12.05 -16.53
C MET A 25 -3.81 -13.47 -16.71
N PRO A 26 -3.12 -14.51 -16.21
CA PRO A 26 -3.62 -15.90 -16.28
C PRO A 26 -5.00 -16.11 -15.65
N GLY A 27 -5.45 -15.22 -14.77
CA GLY A 27 -6.78 -15.23 -14.15
C GLY A 27 -7.89 -14.55 -14.96
N GLY A 28 -7.61 -14.06 -16.17
CA GLY A 28 -8.57 -13.32 -17.01
C GLY A 28 -8.68 -11.83 -16.70
N ASP A 29 -8.24 -11.41 -15.51
CA ASP A 29 -8.10 -9.99 -15.17
C ASP A 29 -7.06 -9.31 -16.05
N LYS A 30 -7.33 -8.06 -16.42
CA LYS A 30 -6.42 -7.26 -17.21
C LYS A 30 -5.79 -6.18 -16.34
N VAL A 31 -4.51 -5.88 -16.60
CA VAL A 31 -3.74 -4.84 -15.91
C VAL A 31 -3.60 -3.62 -16.82
N ASP A 32 -3.94 -2.46 -16.29
CA ASP A 32 -3.60 -1.15 -16.86
C ASP A 32 -2.16 -0.81 -16.43
N LEU A 33 -1.27 -0.66 -17.41
CA LEU A 33 0.16 -0.44 -17.15
C LEU A 33 0.46 0.96 -16.63
N GLU A 34 -0.38 1.95 -16.96
CA GLU A 34 -0.22 3.32 -16.49
C GLU A 34 -0.63 3.41 -15.02
N ALA A 35 -1.78 2.83 -14.66
CA ALA A 35 -2.20 2.72 -13.27
C ALA A 35 -1.18 1.92 -12.44
N PHE A 36 -0.69 0.78 -12.96
CA PHE A 36 0.34 -0.01 -12.30
C PHE A 36 1.63 0.81 -12.07
N SER A 37 2.05 1.60 -13.05
CA SER A 37 3.21 2.50 -12.93
C SER A 37 3.01 3.51 -11.79
N GLU A 38 1.86 4.17 -11.70
CA GLU A 38 1.55 5.10 -10.60
C GLU A 38 1.58 4.41 -9.24
N PHE A 39 1.03 3.19 -9.13
CA PHE A 39 1.08 2.43 -7.88
C PHE A 39 2.51 2.02 -7.48
N THR A 40 3.33 1.57 -8.43
CA THR A 40 4.73 1.18 -8.13
C THR A 40 5.58 2.34 -7.66
N LYS A 41 5.32 3.58 -8.12
CA LYS A 41 6.02 4.79 -7.65
C LYS A 41 5.81 5.04 -6.15
N ILE A 42 4.63 4.71 -5.62
CA ILE A 42 4.27 4.98 -4.22
C ILE A 42 4.44 3.78 -3.28
N ILE A 43 4.53 2.55 -3.82
CA ILE A 43 4.53 1.33 -3.01
C ILE A 43 5.84 1.17 -2.21
N THR A 44 7.00 1.49 -2.77
CA THR A 44 8.30 1.35 -2.09
C THR A 44 8.39 2.19 -0.81
N PRO A 45 8.03 3.49 -0.82
CA PRO A 45 7.89 4.27 0.42
C PRO A 45 6.84 3.71 1.40
N ALA A 46 5.78 3.08 0.92
CA ALA A 46 4.75 2.48 1.77
C ALA A 46 5.29 1.25 2.53
N ILE A 47 5.97 0.34 1.80
CA ILE A 47 6.65 -0.84 2.36
C ILE A 47 7.72 -0.40 3.37
N THR A 48 8.53 0.60 3.02
CA THR A 48 9.56 1.14 3.93
C THR A 48 8.95 1.59 5.27
N ARG A 49 7.79 2.26 5.24
CA ARG A 49 7.05 2.65 6.46
C ARG A 49 6.44 1.49 7.25
N VAL A 50 6.32 0.30 6.67
CA VAL A 50 5.96 -0.92 7.42
C VAL A 50 7.20 -1.49 8.10
N VAL A 51 8.33 -1.54 7.38
CA VAL A 51 9.62 -1.96 7.97
C VAL A 51 10.03 -1.04 9.12
N ASP A 52 9.90 0.28 8.96
CA ASP A 52 10.20 1.26 10.00
C ASP A 52 9.27 1.16 11.21
N LEU A 53 8.02 0.72 11.00
CA LEU A 53 7.11 0.43 12.10
C LEU A 53 7.61 -0.80 12.87
N ALA A 54 7.93 -1.89 12.18
CA ALA A 54 8.37 -3.13 12.81
C ALA A 54 9.67 -2.93 13.61
N LYS A 55 10.64 -2.19 13.04
CA LYS A 55 11.91 -1.85 13.72
C LYS A 55 11.73 -1.04 15.02
N LYS A 56 10.59 -0.38 15.21
CA LYS A 56 10.29 0.37 16.45
C LYS A 56 9.74 -0.52 17.57
N LEU A 57 9.44 -1.78 17.29
CA LEU A 57 8.99 -2.75 18.29
C LEU A 57 10.21 -3.51 18.81
N PRO A 58 10.61 -3.35 20.09
CA PRO A 58 11.79 -4.03 20.63
C PRO A 58 11.75 -5.55 20.41
N MET A 59 10.60 -6.16 20.67
CA MET A 59 10.38 -7.59 20.47
C MET A 59 10.58 -8.06 19.02
N PHE A 60 10.38 -7.20 18.03
CA PHE A 60 10.64 -7.53 16.64
C PHE A 60 12.13 -7.39 16.31
N SER A 61 12.75 -6.31 16.78
CA SER A 61 14.17 -6.02 16.54
C SER A 61 15.13 -7.00 17.23
N GLU A 62 14.66 -7.71 18.26
CA GLU A 62 15.39 -8.79 18.95
C GLU A 62 15.35 -10.14 18.22
N LEU A 63 14.50 -10.30 17.21
CA LEU A 63 14.41 -11.55 16.42
C LEU A 63 15.61 -11.70 15.45
N PRO A 64 15.97 -12.94 15.06
CA PRO A 64 16.89 -13.18 13.95
C PRO A 64 16.47 -12.46 12.66
N CYS A 65 17.45 -12.08 11.84
CA CYS A 65 17.20 -11.32 10.60
C CYS A 65 16.27 -12.08 9.64
N GLU A 66 16.45 -13.39 9.55
CA GLU A 66 15.64 -14.30 8.75
C GLU A 66 14.17 -14.27 9.16
N ASP A 67 13.91 -14.30 10.47
CA ASP A 67 12.56 -14.23 11.04
C ASP A 67 11.94 -12.85 10.80
N GLN A 68 12.71 -11.77 10.96
CA GLN A 68 12.25 -10.42 10.62
C GLN A 68 11.82 -10.32 9.14
N ILE A 69 12.59 -10.91 8.22
CA ILE A 69 12.26 -10.92 6.79
C ILE A 69 11.00 -11.75 6.52
N ILE A 70 10.87 -12.93 7.12
CA ILE A 70 9.70 -13.80 6.95
C ILE A 70 8.44 -13.08 7.43
N LEU A 71 8.50 -12.49 8.63
CA LEU A 71 7.38 -11.74 9.20
C LEU A 71 7.00 -10.55 8.33
N LEU A 72 7.98 -9.75 7.88
CA LEU A 72 7.72 -8.61 7.02
C LEU A 72 7.10 -9.02 5.68
N LYS A 73 7.61 -10.08 5.04
CA LYS A 73 7.03 -10.59 3.79
C LYS A 73 5.61 -11.12 3.99
N GLY A 74 5.33 -11.74 5.14
CA GLY A 74 4.00 -12.26 5.49
C GLY A 74 2.96 -11.18 5.73
N CYS A 75 3.31 -10.15 6.51
CA CYS A 75 2.31 -9.17 6.99
C CYS A 75 2.27 -7.85 6.21
N CYS A 76 3.24 -7.56 5.32
CA CYS A 76 3.35 -6.24 4.70
C CYS A 76 2.07 -5.83 3.96
N MET A 77 1.47 -6.76 3.20
CA MET A 77 0.23 -6.48 2.49
C MET A 77 -0.94 -6.25 3.46
N GLU A 78 -1.06 -7.05 4.52
CA GLU A 78 -2.14 -6.90 5.52
C GLU A 78 -2.08 -5.53 6.20
N ILE A 79 -0.88 -5.09 6.59
CA ILE A 79 -0.67 -3.78 7.23
C ILE A 79 -0.95 -2.65 6.24
N MET A 80 -0.51 -2.76 4.99
CA MET A 80 -0.77 -1.74 3.96
C MET A 80 -2.26 -1.64 3.63
N SER A 81 -2.95 -2.78 3.46
CA SER A 81 -4.38 -2.85 3.21
C SER A 81 -5.19 -2.28 4.38
N LEU A 82 -4.85 -2.62 5.63
CA LEU A 82 -5.48 -2.02 6.80
C LEU A 82 -5.29 -0.50 6.82
N ARG A 83 -4.07 -0.01 6.55
CA ARG A 83 -3.76 1.43 6.49
C ARG A 83 -4.51 2.17 5.37
N ALA A 84 -4.85 1.48 4.28
CA ALA A 84 -5.71 2.02 3.23
C ALA A 84 -7.18 2.02 3.68
N ALA A 85 -7.69 0.90 4.20
CA ALA A 85 -9.08 0.74 4.62
C ALA A 85 -9.49 1.74 5.71
N VAL A 86 -8.62 2.02 6.69
CA VAL A 86 -8.91 3.03 7.74
C VAL A 86 -8.90 4.48 7.21
N ARG A 87 -8.52 4.68 5.94
CA ARG A 87 -8.59 5.95 5.23
C ARG A 87 -9.71 5.97 4.17
N TYR A 88 -10.63 5.00 4.19
CA TYR A 88 -11.82 5.10 3.36
C TYR A 88 -12.60 6.38 3.67
N ASP A 89 -13.04 7.07 2.63
CA ASP A 89 -13.78 8.31 2.64
C ASP A 89 -15.10 8.14 1.87
N PRO A 90 -16.22 7.89 2.59
CA PRO A 90 -17.52 7.61 1.99
C PRO A 90 -18.05 8.71 1.05
N GLU A 91 -17.65 9.97 1.26
CA GLU A 91 -18.11 11.10 0.43
C GLU A 91 -17.59 11.01 -1.01
N SER A 92 -16.45 10.35 -1.20
CA SER A 92 -15.77 10.20 -2.49
C SER A 92 -15.65 8.76 -2.96
N ASP A 93 -16.10 7.81 -2.13
CA ASP A 93 -15.92 6.35 -2.33
C ASP A 93 -14.46 5.94 -2.59
N THR A 94 -13.51 6.50 -1.82
CA THR A 94 -12.04 6.27 -1.97
C THR A 94 -11.34 5.99 -0.67
#